data_AF-W6PRQ6-F1
#
_entry.id   AF-W6PRQ6-F1
#
_cell.length_a   1.000
_cell.length_b   1.000
_cell.length_c   1.000
_cell.angle_alpha   90.00
_cell.angle_beta   90.00
_cell.angle_gamma   90.00
#
_symmetry.space_group_name_H-M   'P 1'
#
loop_
_entity.id
_entity.type
_entity.pdbx_description
1 polymer ?
#
loop_
_entity_poly.entity_id
_entity_poly.type
_entity_poly.pdbx_seq_one_letter_code
_entity_poly.pdbx_strand_id
1 'polypeptide(L)'
;MASNRVIKAKANKNAIAKPISRPAKLASEPSREILEDRLEFVLTCIKATGMKIDMGAVSRHYGISTNAATLRLLRTKEYVAKLVRAREAAQKDDKAQKGDKKPENLED
;
A
#
# COMPACT_ATOMS: atom_id res chain seq x y z
N MET A 1 -4.95 -44.75 63.94
CA MET A 1 -5.72 -44.70 62.68
C MET A 1 -5.49 -43.35 62.03
N ALA A 2 -4.88 -43.33 60.84
CA ALA A 2 -4.47 -42.11 60.13
C ALA A 2 -5.65 -41.51 59.34
N SER A 3 -5.93 -40.22 59.55
CA SER A 3 -6.99 -39.51 58.83
C SER A 3 -6.42 -38.82 57.59
N ASN A 4 -6.59 -39.45 56.42
CA ASN A 4 -6.23 -38.88 55.13
C ASN A 4 -7.15 -37.70 54.77
N ARG A 5 -6.66 -36.47 54.92
CA ARG A 5 -7.35 -35.26 54.44
C ARG A 5 -6.86 -34.92 53.03
N VAL A 6 -7.66 -35.30 52.04
CA VAL A 6 -7.43 -34.99 50.62
C VAL A 6 -7.57 -33.47 50.40
N ILE A 7 -6.47 -32.81 50.03
CA ILE A 7 -6.47 -31.39 49.64
C ILE A 7 -7.06 -31.31 48.23
N LYS A 8 -8.30 -30.82 48.11
CA LYS A 8 -8.87 -30.43 46.81
C LYS A 8 -8.09 -29.22 46.28
N ALA A 9 -7.16 -29.46 45.36
CA ALA A 9 -6.59 -28.41 44.53
C ALA A 9 -7.72 -27.78 43.70
N LYS A 10 -8.05 -26.51 43.99
CA LYS A 10 -8.84 -25.70 43.05
C LYS A 10 -7.95 -25.44 41.84
N ALA A 11 -8.28 -26.07 40.71
CA ALA A 11 -7.72 -25.71 39.42
C ALA A 11 -8.03 -24.23 39.16
N ASN A 12 -7.01 -23.39 39.23
CA ASN A 12 -7.10 -21.99 38.84
C ASN A 12 -7.33 -21.99 37.33
N LYS A 13 -8.55 -21.59 36.92
CA LYS A 13 -8.94 -21.55 35.51
C LYS A 13 -7.92 -20.67 34.79
N ASN A 14 -7.22 -21.30 33.85
CA ASN A 14 -6.33 -20.71 32.88
C ASN A 14 -6.71 -19.24 32.63
N ALA A 15 -5.84 -18.34 33.08
CA ALA A 15 -5.77 -16.98 32.57
C ALA A 15 -5.38 -17.10 31.09
N ILE A 16 -6.39 -17.36 30.24
CA ILE A 16 -6.31 -17.11 28.82
C ILE A 16 -6.24 -15.59 28.74
N ALA A 17 -5.01 -15.08 28.75
CA ALA A 17 -4.73 -13.73 28.32
C ALA A 17 -5.33 -13.60 26.92
N LYS A 18 -6.52 -12.99 26.83
CA LYS A 18 -7.03 -12.50 25.57
C LYS A 18 -5.89 -11.67 24.97
N PRO A 19 -5.44 -11.90 23.74
CA PRO A 19 -4.58 -10.93 23.11
C PRO A 19 -5.39 -9.64 23.08
N ILE A 20 -4.96 -8.67 23.87
CA ILE A 20 -5.46 -7.31 23.77
C ILE A 20 -4.98 -6.87 22.40
N SER A 21 -5.77 -7.12 21.35
CA SER A 21 -5.60 -6.42 20.09
C SER A 21 -5.92 -4.98 20.41
N ARG A 22 -4.91 -4.22 20.85
CA ARG A 22 -5.00 -2.78 20.78
C ARG A 22 -5.33 -2.49 19.32
N PRO A 23 -6.42 -1.78 18.99
CA PRO A 23 -6.57 -1.29 17.65
C PRO A 23 -5.28 -0.53 17.37
N ALA A 24 -4.48 -1.02 16.42
CA ALA A 24 -3.36 -0.25 15.93
C ALA A 24 -3.98 1.10 15.56
N LYS A 25 -3.53 2.17 16.25
CA LYS A 25 -3.91 3.54 15.88
C LYS A 25 -3.73 3.59 14.37
N LEU A 26 -4.83 3.69 13.62
CA LEU A 26 -4.80 3.73 12.18
C LEU A 26 -3.77 4.79 11.84
N ALA A 27 -2.65 4.35 11.26
CA ALA A 27 -1.60 5.27 10.87
C ALA A 27 -2.26 6.36 10.03
N SER A 28 -1.89 7.63 10.25
CA SER A 28 -2.37 8.75 9.45
C SER A 28 -2.39 8.30 8.00
N GLU A 29 -3.56 8.36 7.36
CA GLU A 29 -3.66 7.96 5.96
C GLU A 29 -2.60 8.77 5.20
N PRO A 30 -1.73 8.09 4.42
CA PRO A 30 -0.73 8.80 3.64
C PRO A 30 -1.45 9.77 2.70
N SER A 31 -0.83 10.92 2.42
CA SER A 31 -1.34 11.81 1.39
C SER A 31 -1.49 11.05 0.07
N ARG A 32 -2.43 11.48 -0.76
CA ARG A 32 -2.70 10.86 -2.06
C ARG A 32 -1.44 10.71 -2.90
N GLU A 33 -0.59 11.74 -2.91
CA GLU A 33 0.70 11.76 -3.61
C GLU A 33 1.65 10.64 -3.12
N ILE A 34 1.78 10.46 -1.80
CA ILE A 34 2.62 9.40 -1.23
C ILE A 34 2.07 8.02 -1.59
N LEU A 35 0.74 7.88 -1.64
CA LEU A 35 0.10 6.62 -2.03
C LEU A 35 0.36 6.30 -3.51
N GLU A 36 0.32 7.33 -4.36
CA GLU A 36 0.61 7.24 -5.79
C GLU A 36 2.06 6.83 -6.06
N ASP A 37 3.03 7.47 -5.42
CA ASP A 37 4.46 7.14 -5.56
C ASP A 37 4.77 5.71 -5.10
N ARG A 38 4.16 5.28 -3.98
CA ARG A 38 4.31 3.90 -3.49
C ARG A 38 3.72 2.88 -4.46
N LEU A 39 2.56 3.18 -5.04
CA LEU A 39 1.92 2.32 -6.04
C LEU A 39 2.77 2.19 -7.30
N GLU A 40 3.32 3.31 -7.80
CA GLU A 40 4.23 3.33 -8.94
C GLU A 40 5.49 2.49 -8.67
N PHE A 41 6.11 2.67 -7.49
CA PHE A 41 7.28 1.91 -7.07
C PHE A 41 7.00 0.39 -7.06
N VAL A 42 5.93 -0.04 -6.40
CA VAL A 42 5.58 -1.46 -6.29
C VAL A 42 5.31 -2.08 -7.67
N LEU A 43 4.55 -1.40 -8.53
CA LEU A 43 4.31 -1.90 -9.90
C LEU A 43 5.59 -2.01 -10.72
N THR A 44 6.52 -1.07 -10.53
CA THR A 44 7.84 -1.10 -11.18
C THR A 44 8.66 -2.29 -10.71
N CYS A 45 8.71 -2.55 -9.40
CA CYS A 45 9.39 -3.73 -8.85
C CYS A 45 8.80 -5.03 -9.40
N ILE A 46 7.47 -5.15 -9.46
CA ILE A 46 6.79 -6.33 -10.01
C ILE A 46 7.16 -6.54 -11.48
N LYS A 47 7.19 -5.45 -12.27
CA LYS A 47 7.59 -5.49 -13.68
C LYS A 47 9.05 -5.88 -13.86
N ALA A 48 9.97 -5.30 -13.08
CA ALA A 48 11.40 -5.54 -13.17
C ALA A 48 11.79 -6.97 -12.75
N THR A 49 11.11 -7.52 -11.74
CA THR A 49 11.36 -8.88 -11.23
C THR A 49 10.60 -9.96 -12.00
N GLY A 50 9.62 -9.59 -12.82
CA GLY A 50 8.74 -10.56 -13.50
C GLY A 50 7.80 -11.32 -12.54
N MET A 51 7.63 -10.82 -11.31
CA MET A 51 6.76 -11.43 -10.32
C MET A 51 5.31 -11.48 -10.81
N LYS A 52 4.65 -12.62 -10.60
CA LYS A 52 3.22 -12.79 -10.88
C LYS A 52 2.42 -12.57 -9.61
N ILE A 53 1.34 -11.80 -9.73
CA ILE A 53 0.38 -11.60 -8.64
C ILE A 53 -0.58 -12.78 -8.64
N ASP A 54 -0.63 -13.52 -7.53
CA ASP A 54 -1.64 -14.58 -7.33
C ASP A 54 -3.02 -13.95 -7.08
N MET A 55 -3.84 -13.90 -8.12
CA MET A 55 -5.20 -13.34 -8.04
C MET A 55 -6.14 -14.16 -7.16
N GLY A 56 -5.88 -15.46 -6.98
CA GLY A 56 -6.66 -16.30 -6.06
C GLY A 56 -6.36 -15.95 -4.59
N ALA A 57 -5.11 -15.66 -4.27
CA ALA A 57 -4.76 -15.16 -2.95
C ALA A 57 -5.35 -13.77 -2.69
N VAL A 58 -5.26 -12.87 -3.67
CA VAL A 58 -5.86 -11.52 -3.60
C VAL A 58 -7.39 -11.60 -3.42
N SER A 59 -8.06 -12.45 -4.19
CA SER A 59 -9.52 -12.59 -4.14
C SER A 59 -9.98 -13.09 -2.76
N ARG A 60 -9.29 -14.08 -2.19
CA ARG A 60 -9.52 -14.56 -0.81
C ARG A 60 -9.26 -13.49 0.24
N HIS A 61 -8.17 -12.74 0.11
CA HIS A 61 -7.81 -11.69 1.07
C HIS A 61 -8.87 -10.58 1.15
N TYR A 62 -9.40 -10.17 0.00
CA TYR A 62 -10.40 -9.10 -0.08
C TYR A 62 -11.86 -9.58 -0.07
N GLY A 63 -12.11 -10.90 -0.04
CA GLY A 63 -13.46 -11.46 -0.11
C GLY A 63 -14.20 -11.12 -1.41
N ILE A 64 -13.49 -11.04 -2.55
CA ILE A 64 -14.04 -10.71 -3.87
C ILE A 64 -13.86 -11.88 -4.85
N SER A 65 -14.51 -11.81 -6.01
CA SER A 65 -14.23 -12.79 -7.07
C SER A 65 -12.84 -12.56 -7.68
N THR A 66 -12.23 -13.62 -8.21
CA THR A 66 -10.95 -13.54 -8.92
C THR A 66 -11.03 -12.57 -10.11
N ASN A 67 -12.16 -12.53 -10.81
CA ASN A 67 -12.37 -11.56 -11.89
C ASN A 67 -12.34 -10.12 -11.38
N ALA A 68 -13.00 -9.85 -10.24
CA ALA A 68 -12.97 -8.52 -9.63
C ALA A 68 -11.55 -8.13 -9.17
N ALA A 69 -10.77 -9.07 -8.64
CA ALA A 69 -9.36 -8.83 -8.30
C ALA A 69 -8.52 -8.46 -9.52
N THR A 70 -8.68 -9.19 -10.64
CA THR A 70 -8.02 -8.89 -11.91
C THR A 70 -8.39 -7.50 -12.44
N LEU A 71 -9.68 -7.16 -12.43
CA LEU A 71 -10.16 -5.84 -12.87
C LEU A 71 -9.65 -4.71 -11.98
N ARG A 72 -9.53 -4.94 -10.66
CA ARG A 72 -8.92 -3.97 -9.74
C ARG A 72 -7.46 -3.72 -10.10
N LEU A 73 -6.67 -4.76 -10.31
CA LEU A 73 -5.27 -4.60 -10.73
C LEU A 73 -5.17 -3.85 -12.07
N LEU A 74 -6.04 -4.16 -13.03
CA LEU A 74 -6.06 -3.48 -14.33
C LEU A 74 -6.28 -1.97 -14.15
N ARG A 75 -7.30 -1.58 -13.36
CA ARG A 75 -7.57 -0.16 -13.06
C ARG A 75 -6.40 0.51 -12.37
N THR A 76 -5.74 -0.17 -11.41
CA THR A 76 -4.55 0.36 -10.74
C THR A 76 -3.41 0.61 -11.74
N LYS A 77 -3.16 -0.33 -12.67
CA LYS A 77 -2.15 -0.16 -13.71
C LYS A 77 -2.47 1.01 -14.64
N GLU A 78 -3.71 1.13 -15.08
CA GLU A 78 -4.15 2.24 -15.92
C GLU A 78 -4.03 3.59 -15.22
N TYR A 79 -4.36 3.64 -13.92
CA TYR A 79 -4.24 4.84 -13.12
C TYR A 79 -2.78 5.31 -13.02
N VAL A 80 -1.86 4.41 -12.67
CA VAL A 80 -0.43 4.72 -12.61
C VAL A 80 0.10 5.12 -13.98
N ALA A 81 -0.32 4.45 -15.07
CA ALA A 81 0.08 4.85 -16.41
C ALA A 81 -0.38 6.27 -16.78
N LYS A 82 -1.56 6.70 -16.32
CA LYS A 82 -2.03 8.08 -16.51
C LYS A 82 -1.19 9.08 -15.72
N LEU A 83 -0.82 8.76 -14.48
CA LEU A 83 0.03 9.61 -13.65
C LEU A 83 1.42 9.81 -14.26
N VAL A 84 2.04 8.72 -14.73
CA VAL A 84 3.35 8.79 -15.41
C VAL A 84 3.26 9.67 -16.65
N ARG A 85 2.24 9.49 -17.50
CA ARG A 85 2.03 10.34 -18.68
C ARG A 85 1.80 11.81 -18.33
N ALA A 86 1.03 12.08 -17.28
CA ALA A 86 0.77 13.45 -16.83
C ALA A 86 2.06 14.14 -16.34
N ARG A 87 2.91 13.41 -15.60
CA ARG A 87 4.24 13.90 -15.17
C ARG A 87 5.15 14.16 -16.39
N GLU A 88 5.18 13.24 -17.35
CA GLU A 88 5.96 13.42 -18.58
C GLU A 88 5.49 14.62 -19.42
N ALA A 89 4.18 14.88 -19.47
CA ALA A 89 3.62 16.05 -20.14
C ALA A 89 4.01 17.35 -19.42
N ALA A 90 3.84 17.42 -18.10
CA ALA A 90 4.23 18.58 -17.30
C ALA A 90 5.73 18.92 -17.44
N GLN A 91 6.61 17.91 -17.50
CA GLN A 91 8.04 18.13 -17.73
C GLN A 91 8.39 18.67 -19.12
N LYS A 92 7.55 18.39 -20.14
CA LYS A 92 7.75 18.93 -21.49
C LYS A 92 7.31 20.39 -21.58
N ASP A 93 6.22 20.75 -20.92
CA ASP A 93 5.70 22.12 -20.89
C ASP A 93 6.66 23.07 -20.13
N ASP A 94 7.24 22.62 -19.01
CA ASP A 94 8.25 23.39 -18.26
C ASP A 94 9.55 23.62 -19.05
N LYS A 95 9.91 22.69 -19.95
CA LYS A 95 11.07 22.87 -20.83
C LYS A 95 10.78 23.84 -21.97
N ALA A 96 9.55 23.88 -22.47
CA ALA A 96 9.15 24.84 -23.51
C ALA A 96 9.19 26.29 -23.01
N GLN A 97 8.81 26.54 -21.74
CA GLN A 97 8.84 27.89 -21.15
C GLN A 97 10.23 28.43 -20.80
N LYS A 98 11.27 27.58 -20.72
CA LYS A 98 12.65 28.02 -20.46
C LYS A 98 13.44 28.39 -21.73
N GLY A 99 12.86 28.21 -22.92
CA GLY A 99 13.50 28.52 -24.20
C GLY A 99 13.40 29.99 -24.65
N ASP A 100 12.50 30.79 -24.07
CA ASP A 100 12.14 32.14 -24.54
C ASP A 100 12.58 33.27 -23.59
N LYS A 101 13.78 33.17 -23.02
CA LYS A 101 14.47 34.35 -22.46
C LYS A 101 15.68 34.71 -23.32
N LYS A 102 15.39 35.41 -24.42
CA LYS A 102 16.38 36.22 -25.14
C LYS A 102 16.80 37.36 -24.20
N PRO A 103 18.09 37.53 -23.84
CA PRO A 103 18.52 38.72 -23.13
C PRO A 103 18.55 39.87 -24.13
N GLU A 104 17.52 40.70 -24.15
CA GLU A 104 17.64 42.07 -24.63
C GLU A 104 18.35 42.86 -23.54
N ASN A 105 19.67 42.96 -23.68
CA ASN A 105 20.44 44.07 -23.11
C ASN A 105 21.36 44.56 -24.22
N LEU A 106 20.95 45.68 -24.81
CA LEU A 106 21.84 46.58 -25.53
C LEU A 106 21.43 47.99 -25.09
N GLU A 107 22.03 48.46 -23.99
CA GLU A 107 22.08 49.88 -23.65
C GLU A 107 23.50 50.38 -24.01
N ASP A 108 23.48 51.51 -24.73
CA ASP A 108 24.52 52.47 -25.16
C ASP A 108 25.65 52.05 -26.11
#